data_AF-A0A1Z9BBP6-F1
#
_entry.id   AF-A0A1Z9BBP6-F1
#
_cell.length_a   1.000
_cell.length_b   1.000
_cell.length_c   1.000
_cell.angle_alpha   90.00
_cell.angle_beta   90.00
_cell.angle_gamma   90.00
#
_symmetry.space_group_name_H-M   'P 1'
#
loop_
_entity.id
_entity.type
_entity.pdbx_description
1 polymer ?
#
loop_
_entity_poly.entity_id
_entity_poly.type
_entity_poly.pdbx_seq_one_letter_code
_entity_poly.pdbx_strand_id
1 'polypeptide(L)'
;MKQTEIIEQKKLSEIIPSRTDDSFFCKLPETIKIFCVGGVIRDLLLDRQASDKDFLLVGADLKTLLKMGLLPIGKDFPVFLHPISKEEIALARTEKKKGKGYKGFQFNSSKDVTLKEDLQRRDFTINAMALDENGTLFDFFSGMKDLKSKVFRHIGPEFTEDPLRLIRLARFLSCYQEFTVHDSTMDLCKKIVITGEIVAISKERIWMELSKGLSGNKPINMINFLEKTNAWKTITGSEKLSGHSKKQLQYASVNDFSVFWKAALIFSNSNDLKIHCIIPNEVLNLKKILLQSEALKQKLKTLEKNSHDYSLAILAFIEFSDLFRKPDRKKPILELMFFEENSCLDLKIKNGFEIFSNIFDSVLNTPVNMVVKNATEQNKLIKEEVRSFRDKIIRKILREN
;
A
#
# COMPACT_ATOMS: atom_id res chain seq x y z
N MET A 1 32.29 20.16 -4.24
CA MET A 1 31.07 20.55 -4.97
C MET A 1 31.01 19.93 -6.36
N LYS A 2 31.98 20.17 -7.25
CA LYS A 2 31.90 19.71 -8.67
C LYS A 2 31.70 18.19 -8.90
N GLN A 3 32.32 17.31 -8.12
CA GLN A 3 32.23 15.86 -8.37
C GLN A 3 30.84 15.27 -8.03
N THR A 4 30.19 15.78 -6.99
CA THR A 4 28.82 15.36 -6.62
C THR A 4 27.81 15.85 -7.65
N GLU A 5 27.95 17.09 -8.13
CA GLU A 5 27.09 17.65 -9.19
C GLU A 5 27.25 16.86 -10.51
N ILE A 6 28.46 16.42 -10.85
CA ILE A 6 28.70 15.58 -12.04
C ILE A 6 28.02 14.20 -11.90
N ILE A 7 28.07 13.59 -10.72
CA ILE A 7 27.42 12.29 -10.47
C ILE A 7 25.89 12.45 -10.53
N GLU A 8 25.34 13.51 -9.92
CA GLU A 8 23.92 13.83 -9.97
C GLU A 8 23.46 14.07 -11.42
N GLN A 9 24.20 14.84 -12.21
CA GLN A 9 23.91 15.05 -13.63
C GLN A 9 23.98 13.77 -14.45
N LYS A 10 24.97 12.90 -14.18
CA LYS A 10 25.09 11.62 -14.87
C LYS A 10 23.87 10.72 -14.60
N LYS A 11 23.40 10.65 -13.36
CA LYS A 11 22.20 9.88 -12.98
C LYS A 11 20.94 10.38 -13.69
N LEU A 12 20.80 11.69 -13.85
CA LEU A 12 19.61 12.29 -14.45
C LEU A 12 19.61 12.25 -15.99
N SER A 13 20.75 11.97 -16.62
CA SER A 13 20.88 11.97 -18.09
C SER A 13 19.91 11.02 -18.81
N GLU A 14 19.49 9.93 -18.17
CA GLU A 14 18.59 8.91 -18.73
C GLU A 14 17.10 9.34 -18.78
N ILE A 15 16.76 10.43 -18.09
CA ILE A 15 15.40 10.95 -17.99
C ILE A 15 15.24 12.35 -18.55
N ILE A 16 16.27 12.88 -19.20
CA ILE A 16 16.18 14.13 -19.95
C ILE A 16 15.14 13.93 -21.07
N PRO A 17 14.07 14.76 -21.12
CA PRO A 17 13.14 14.70 -22.24
C PRO A 17 13.86 15.09 -23.54
N SER A 18 13.80 14.24 -24.56
CA SER A 18 14.34 14.54 -25.88
C SER A 18 13.22 14.95 -26.83
N ARG A 19 13.26 16.18 -27.34
CA ARG A 19 12.32 16.62 -28.38
C ARG A 19 12.70 16.09 -29.75
N THR A 20 13.99 15.96 -30.05
CA THR A 20 14.45 15.55 -31.38
C THR A 20 14.21 14.06 -31.62
N ASP A 21 14.40 13.23 -30.59
CA ASP A 21 14.37 11.78 -30.73
C ASP A 21 13.00 11.17 -30.39
N ASP A 22 12.14 11.92 -29.69
CA ASP A 22 10.80 11.46 -29.36
C ASP A 22 9.77 11.80 -30.45
N SER A 23 9.06 10.77 -30.90
CA SER A 23 8.09 10.81 -32.01
C SER A 23 6.86 11.70 -31.79
N PHE A 24 6.57 12.07 -30.55
CA PHE A 24 5.47 12.96 -30.18
C PHE A 24 6.00 14.35 -29.81
N PHE A 25 7.02 14.43 -28.96
CA PHE A 25 7.56 15.71 -28.53
C PHE A 25 8.13 16.53 -29.68
N CYS A 26 8.67 15.90 -30.72
CA CYS A 26 9.13 16.59 -31.93
C CYS A 26 8.02 17.39 -32.65
N LYS A 27 6.74 17.04 -32.43
CA LYS A 27 5.58 17.71 -33.02
C LYS A 27 5.07 18.88 -32.18
N LEU A 28 5.56 19.04 -30.95
CA LEU A 28 5.17 20.15 -30.09
C LEU A 28 5.85 21.45 -30.56
N PRO A 29 5.13 22.59 -30.62
CA PRO A 29 5.73 23.90 -30.82
C PRO A 29 6.89 24.17 -29.85
N GLU A 30 7.92 24.89 -30.31
CA GLU A 30 9.09 25.26 -29.48
C GLU A 30 8.74 26.16 -28.28
N THR A 31 7.59 26.84 -28.37
CA THR A 31 7.02 27.65 -27.28
C THR A 31 6.53 26.80 -26.11
N ILE A 32 6.26 25.50 -26.33
CA ILE A 32 5.90 24.56 -25.28
C ILE A 32 7.18 23.96 -24.71
N LYS A 33 7.41 24.12 -23.42
CA LYS A 33 8.56 23.54 -22.72
C LYS A 33 8.19 22.20 -22.10
N ILE A 34 9.09 21.24 -22.19
CA ILE A 34 8.90 19.87 -21.70
C ILE A 34 9.80 19.67 -20.49
N PHE A 35 9.22 19.18 -19.40
CA PHE A 35 9.96 18.84 -18.19
C PHE A 35 9.66 17.41 -17.78
N CYS A 36 10.68 16.64 -17.42
CA CYS A 36 10.48 15.46 -16.59
C CYS A 36 10.34 15.93 -15.13
N VAL A 37 9.37 15.41 -14.38
CA VAL A 37 9.04 15.91 -13.04
C VAL A 37 8.75 14.78 -12.05
N GLY A 38 8.82 15.08 -10.75
CA GLY A 38 8.23 14.23 -9.71
C GLY A 38 9.12 13.12 -9.18
N GLY A 39 8.55 11.93 -9.01
CA GLY A 39 9.13 10.83 -8.25
C GLY A 39 10.42 10.28 -8.85
N VAL A 40 10.51 10.25 -10.18
CA VAL A 40 11.64 9.67 -10.91
C VAL A 40 12.96 10.39 -10.60
N ILE A 41 12.93 11.72 -10.52
CA ILE A 41 14.10 12.53 -10.17
C ILE A 41 14.57 12.20 -8.75
N ARG A 42 13.65 12.18 -7.78
CA ARG A 42 13.94 11.80 -6.39
C ARG A 42 14.57 10.42 -6.31
N ASP A 43 13.98 9.45 -6.99
CA ASP A 43 14.37 8.04 -6.88
C ASP A 43 15.75 7.79 -7.49
N LEU A 44 16.05 8.37 -8.65
CA LEU A 44 17.39 8.31 -9.25
C LEU A 44 18.45 8.97 -8.37
N LEU A 45 18.16 10.15 -7.80
CA LEU A 45 19.09 10.84 -6.91
C LEU A 45 19.35 10.07 -5.61
N LEU A 46 18.41 9.23 -5.17
CA LEU A 46 18.54 8.34 -4.01
C LEU A 46 19.15 6.96 -4.34
N ASP A 47 19.58 6.71 -5.58
CA ASP A 47 20.07 5.40 -6.04
C ASP A 47 19.03 4.28 -5.86
N ARG A 48 17.76 4.60 -6.11
CA ARG A 48 16.65 3.65 -6.06
C ARG A 48 16.16 3.36 -7.47
N GLN A 49 15.43 2.25 -7.61
CA GLN A 49 14.72 1.97 -8.85
C GLN A 49 13.80 3.14 -9.18
N ALA A 50 13.98 3.70 -10.37
CA ALA A 50 13.20 4.81 -10.88
C ALA A 50 11.71 4.46 -10.93
N SER A 51 10.86 5.38 -10.48
CA SER A 51 9.44 5.35 -10.80
C SER A 51 9.20 5.66 -12.28
N ASP A 52 7.96 5.50 -12.73
CA ASP A 52 7.54 5.94 -14.06
C ASP A 52 7.88 7.42 -14.29
N LYS A 53 8.20 7.77 -15.54
CA LYS A 53 8.47 9.16 -15.93
C LYS A 53 7.15 9.90 -16.10
N ASP A 54 7.03 11.01 -15.39
CA ASP A 54 5.94 11.95 -15.57
C ASP A 54 6.49 13.18 -16.31
N PHE A 55 5.81 13.58 -17.38
CA PHE A 55 6.15 14.78 -18.13
C PHE A 55 5.17 15.92 -17.86
N LEU A 56 5.71 17.13 -17.72
CA LEU A 56 4.96 18.37 -17.58
C LEU A 56 5.20 19.27 -18.78
N LEU A 57 4.10 19.73 -19.39
CA LEU A 57 4.12 20.71 -20.47
C LEU A 57 3.75 22.10 -19.95
N VAL A 58 4.65 23.06 -20.15
CA VAL A 58 4.45 24.48 -19.83
C VAL A 58 4.27 25.26 -21.15
N GLY A 59 3.31 26.18 -21.21
CA GLY A 59 2.97 26.91 -22.45
C GLY A 59 1.97 26.19 -23.36
N ALA A 60 1.49 25.01 -22.96
CA ALA A 60 0.45 24.25 -23.65
C ALA A 60 -0.94 24.46 -23.01
N ASP A 61 -2.00 24.21 -23.78
CA ASP A 61 -3.37 24.14 -23.26
C ASP A 61 -4.07 22.85 -23.73
N LEU A 62 -5.22 22.56 -23.11
CA LEU A 62 -6.04 21.38 -23.42
C LEU A 62 -6.42 21.31 -24.91
N LYS A 63 -6.79 22.45 -25.51
CA LYS A 63 -7.18 22.52 -26.92
C LYS A 63 -6.03 22.12 -27.86
N THR A 64 -4.81 22.51 -27.52
CA THR A 64 -3.60 22.19 -28.29
C THR A 64 -3.35 20.68 -28.27
N LEU A 65 -3.36 20.06 -27.09
CA LEU A 65 -3.10 18.62 -26.96
C LEU A 65 -4.18 17.74 -27.61
N LEU A 66 -5.45 18.14 -27.50
CA LEU A 66 -6.56 17.44 -28.17
C LEU A 66 -6.42 17.49 -29.69
N LYS A 67 -6.02 18.64 -30.27
CA LYS A 67 -5.75 18.77 -31.71
C LYS A 67 -4.59 17.90 -32.17
N MET A 68 -3.66 17.58 -31.28
CA MET A 68 -2.54 16.66 -31.55
C MET A 68 -2.91 15.18 -31.37
N GLY A 69 -4.18 14.88 -31.09
CA GLY A 69 -4.69 13.51 -30.99
C GLY A 69 -4.47 12.84 -29.63
N LEU A 70 -4.03 13.58 -28.61
CA LEU A 70 -3.95 13.05 -27.25
C LEU A 70 -5.34 13.01 -26.61
N LEU A 71 -5.70 11.87 -26.05
CA LEU A 71 -6.95 11.69 -25.31
C LEU A 71 -6.69 11.81 -23.80
N PRO A 72 -7.46 12.65 -23.09
CA PRO A 72 -7.30 12.79 -21.65
C PRO A 72 -7.82 11.55 -20.92
N ILE A 73 -7.12 11.20 -19.86
CA ILE A 73 -7.47 10.18 -18.89
C ILE A 73 -7.86 10.87 -17.58
N GLY A 74 -8.95 10.39 -16.98
CA GLY A 74 -9.51 10.98 -15.77
C GLY A 74 -10.58 12.03 -16.05
N LYS A 75 -11.49 12.21 -15.09
CA LYS A 75 -12.64 13.11 -15.23
C LYS A 75 -12.38 14.55 -14.77
N ASP A 76 -11.52 14.73 -13.77
CA ASP A 76 -11.40 16.01 -13.05
C ASP A 76 -10.23 16.88 -13.54
N PHE A 77 -9.12 16.27 -13.97
CA PHE A 77 -8.02 16.95 -14.62
C PHE A 77 -7.45 16.06 -15.73
N PRO A 78 -7.32 16.59 -16.97
CA PRO A 78 -6.81 15.81 -18.08
C PRO A 78 -5.31 15.55 -17.91
N VAL A 79 -4.96 14.35 -17.46
CA VAL A 79 -3.64 13.76 -17.70
C VAL A 79 -3.72 13.00 -19.01
N PHE A 80 -2.69 13.04 -19.83
CA PHE A 80 -2.64 12.33 -21.11
C PHE A 80 -1.63 11.20 -21.01
N LEU A 81 -1.74 10.20 -21.87
CA LEU A 81 -0.67 9.20 -22.02
C LEU A 81 0.10 9.49 -23.29
N HIS A 82 1.42 9.39 -23.19
CA HIS A 82 2.28 9.41 -24.35
C HIS A 82 1.86 8.29 -25.34
N PRO A 83 1.73 8.55 -26.65
CA PRO A 83 1.13 7.59 -27.58
C PRO A 83 1.86 6.25 -27.65
N ILE A 84 3.19 6.26 -27.49
CA ILE A 84 4.04 5.07 -27.58
C ILE A 84 4.39 4.53 -26.20
N SER A 85 5.12 5.30 -25.38
CA SER A 85 5.64 4.83 -24.08
C SER A 85 4.58 4.66 -23.01
N LYS A 86 3.39 5.27 -23.19
CA LYS A 86 2.30 5.34 -22.20
C LYS A 86 2.67 6.07 -20.90
N GLU A 87 3.78 6.80 -20.87
CA GLU A 87 4.14 7.70 -19.76
C GLU A 87 3.12 8.84 -19.62
N GLU A 88 2.93 9.34 -18.40
CA GLU A 88 1.95 10.38 -18.12
C GLU A 88 2.46 11.74 -18.61
N ILE A 89 1.60 12.49 -19.30
CA ILE A 89 1.84 13.86 -19.74
C ILE A 89 0.78 14.75 -19.11
N ALA A 90 1.20 15.71 -18.29
CA ALA A 90 0.33 16.68 -17.64
C ALA A 90 0.58 18.09 -18.17
N LEU A 91 -0.47 18.92 -18.13
CA LEU A 91 -0.36 20.37 -18.32
C LEU A 91 0.03 21.03 -17.00
N ALA A 92 0.84 22.09 -17.07
CA ALA A 92 1.06 22.97 -15.92
C ALA A 92 -0.26 23.56 -15.44
N ARG A 93 -0.47 23.54 -14.11
CA ARG A 93 -1.72 24.04 -13.52
C ARG A 93 -1.53 24.72 -12.18
N THR A 94 -2.48 25.59 -11.87
CA THR A 94 -2.75 26.05 -10.50
C THR A 94 -4.08 25.47 -10.00
N GLU A 95 -4.19 25.33 -8.68
CA GLU A 95 -5.36 24.80 -8.00
C GLU A 95 -5.87 25.87 -7.03
N LYS A 96 -7.19 26.11 -7.01
CA LYS A 96 -7.84 26.91 -5.97
C LYS A 96 -8.98 26.14 -5.34
N LYS A 97 -8.95 25.99 -4.02
CA LYS A 97 -10.02 25.38 -3.23
C LYS A 97 -11.20 26.34 -3.11
N LYS A 98 -12.33 26.00 -3.73
CA LYS A 98 -13.63 26.71 -3.65
C LYS A 98 -14.63 26.06 -2.69
N GLY A 99 -14.35 24.87 -2.15
CA GLY A 99 -15.28 24.16 -1.26
C GLY A 99 -14.62 23.10 -0.38
N LYS A 100 -15.42 22.44 0.47
CA LYS A 100 -14.97 21.29 1.28
C LYS A 100 -14.88 20.02 0.42
N GLY A 101 -13.80 19.26 0.57
CA GLY A 101 -13.57 17.99 -0.13
C GLY A 101 -12.94 18.10 -1.52
N TYR A 102 -12.61 16.94 -2.11
CA TYR A 102 -11.82 16.84 -3.36
C TYR A 102 -12.52 17.43 -4.60
N LYS A 103 -13.86 17.50 -4.63
CA LYS A 103 -14.61 18.15 -5.73
C LYS A 103 -14.59 19.69 -5.65
N GLY A 104 -13.90 20.26 -4.67
CA GLY A 104 -13.82 21.70 -4.45
C GLY A 104 -12.69 22.40 -5.20
N PHE A 105 -11.91 21.75 -6.06
CA PHE A 105 -10.79 22.40 -6.75
C PHE A 105 -11.20 22.94 -8.12
N GLN A 106 -10.94 24.22 -8.36
CA GLN A 106 -10.93 24.78 -9.70
C GLN A 106 -9.49 24.73 -10.23
N PHE A 107 -9.30 24.01 -11.34
CA PHE A 107 -8.03 23.95 -12.03
C PHE A 107 -7.94 25.08 -13.05
N ASN A 108 -6.80 25.77 -13.07
CA ASN A 108 -6.43 26.66 -14.18
C ASN A 108 -5.18 26.07 -14.84
N SER A 109 -5.34 25.62 -16.08
CA SER A 109 -4.27 25.10 -16.95
C SER A 109 -4.08 25.99 -18.17
N SER A 110 -4.13 27.31 -17.98
CA SER A 110 -3.78 28.28 -19.02
C SER A 110 -2.32 28.12 -19.43
N LYS A 111 -2.00 28.59 -20.64
CA LYS A 111 -0.62 28.64 -21.15
C LYS A 111 0.30 29.52 -20.29
N ASP A 112 -0.28 30.43 -19.51
CA ASP A 112 0.45 31.38 -18.67
C ASP A 112 0.93 30.78 -17.35
N VAL A 113 0.49 29.56 -17.01
CA VAL A 113 0.93 28.90 -15.78
C VAL A 113 2.39 28.51 -15.91
N THR A 114 3.19 29.01 -14.98
CA THR A 114 4.64 28.78 -14.94
C THR A 114 4.99 27.43 -14.31
N LEU A 115 6.19 26.93 -14.60
CA LEU A 115 6.74 25.75 -13.93
C LEU A 115 6.72 25.89 -12.41
N LYS A 116 7.13 27.05 -11.89
CA LYS A 116 7.22 27.29 -10.45
C LYS A 116 5.86 27.20 -9.77
N GLU A 117 4.81 27.75 -10.39
CA GLU A 117 3.44 27.67 -9.89
C GLU A 117 2.90 26.22 -9.86
N ASP A 118 3.21 25.42 -10.89
CA ASP A 118 2.85 24.00 -10.89
C ASP A 118 3.61 23.20 -9.84
N LEU A 119 4.90 23.49 -9.65
CA LEU A 119 5.68 22.82 -8.62
C LEU A 119 5.23 23.22 -7.21
N GLN A 120 4.73 24.44 -6.99
CA GLN A 120 4.26 24.92 -5.68
C GLN A 120 3.08 24.11 -5.12
N ARG A 121 2.19 23.58 -5.98
CA ARG A 121 1.04 22.76 -5.58
C ARG A 121 1.40 21.29 -5.30
N ARG A 122 2.66 20.89 -5.36
CA ARG A 122 3.07 19.52 -5.04
C ARG A 122 3.12 19.29 -3.53
N ASP A 123 3.31 18.05 -3.12
CA ASP A 123 3.24 17.65 -1.72
C ASP A 123 4.51 18.02 -0.93
N PHE A 124 5.68 17.58 -1.42
CA PHE A 124 6.96 17.75 -0.75
C PHE A 124 8.02 18.37 -1.66
N THR A 125 8.96 19.10 -1.06
CA THR A 125 10.08 19.75 -1.76
C THR A 125 10.85 18.77 -2.64
N ILE A 126 11.11 17.55 -2.13
CA ILE A 126 11.81 16.49 -2.85
C ILE A 126 11.05 15.94 -4.07
N ASN A 127 9.74 16.19 -4.18
CA ASN A 127 8.91 15.80 -5.33
C ASN A 127 8.62 16.98 -6.26
N ALA A 128 9.17 18.16 -5.95
CA ALA A 128 8.92 19.42 -6.62
C ALA A 128 10.17 19.92 -7.36
N MET A 129 10.89 18.99 -7.97
CA MET A 129 12.00 19.24 -8.88
C MET A 129 11.57 18.91 -10.31
N ALA A 130 12.20 19.57 -11.28
CA ALA A 130 11.94 19.38 -12.70
C ALA A 130 13.24 19.39 -13.51
N LEU A 131 13.32 18.56 -14.53
CA LEU A 131 14.47 18.47 -15.44
C LEU A 131 14.01 18.84 -16.85
N ASP A 132 14.67 19.82 -17.47
CA ASP A 132 14.34 20.25 -18.84
C ASP A 132 15.09 19.45 -19.92
N GLU A 133 14.80 19.79 -21.18
CA GLU A 133 15.38 19.20 -22.39
C GLU A 133 16.90 19.42 -22.50
N ASN A 134 17.46 20.42 -21.78
CA ASN A 134 18.89 20.70 -21.74
C ASN A 134 19.60 19.97 -20.59
N GLY A 135 18.88 19.18 -19.79
CA GLY A 135 19.40 18.55 -18.57
C GLY A 135 19.58 19.51 -17.39
N THR A 136 18.96 20.69 -17.44
CA THR A 136 18.96 21.66 -16.33
C THR A 136 17.94 21.23 -15.28
N LEU A 137 18.43 21.01 -14.05
CA LEU A 137 17.58 20.71 -12.90
C LEU A 137 17.07 22.00 -12.25
N PHE A 138 15.75 22.17 -12.23
CA PHE A 138 15.03 23.24 -11.55
C PHE A 138 14.59 22.78 -10.15
N ASP A 139 15.14 23.42 -9.13
CA ASP A 139 14.78 23.22 -7.72
C ASP A 139 14.48 24.56 -7.03
N PHE A 140 13.22 25.02 -7.14
CA PHE A 140 12.80 26.30 -6.54
C PHE A 140 12.58 26.23 -5.03
N PHE A 141 12.47 25.02 -4.45
CA PHE A 141 11.98 24.80 -3.09
C PHE A 141 12.98 24.04 -2.20
N SER A 142 14.25 23.97 -2.61
CA SER A 142 15.33 23.30 -1.88
C SER A 142 15.11 21.79 -1.68
N GLY A 143 14.47 21.13 -2.64
CA GLY A 143 14.29 19.68 -2.69
C GLY A 143 15.61 18.92 -2.62
N MET A 144 16.67 19.38 -3.30
CA MET A 144 18.00 18.77 -3.23
C MET A 144 18.58 18.78 -1.80
N LYS A 145 18.38 19.88 -1.07
CA LYS A 145 18.86 20.03 0.31
C LYS A 145 18.10 19.09 1.26
N ASP A 146 16.77 19.03 1.13
CA ASP A 146 15.94 18.15 1.94
C ASP A 146 16.17 16.67 1.59
N LEU A 147 16.45 16.36 0.32
CA LEU A 147 16.81 15.01 -0.11
C LEU A 147 18.12 14.54 0.53
N LYS A 148 19.16 15.39 0.51
CA LYS A 148 20.45 15.13 1.17
C LYS A 148 20.30 14.99 2.68
N SER A 149 19.45 15.82 3.28
CA SER A 149 19.14 15.76 4.72
C SER A 149 18.16 14.63 5.09
N LYS A 150 17.59 13.93 4.11
CA LYS A 150 16.54 12.91 4.28
C LYS A 150 15.35 13.44 5.09
N VAL A 151 14.77 14.55 4.63
CA VAL A 151 13.65 15.23 5.29
C VAL A 151 12.45 15.35 4.36
N PHE A 152 11.27 14.98 4.84
CA PHE A 152 10.00 15.34 4.22
C PHE A 152 9.56 16.73 4.70
N ARG A 153 9.75 17.71 3.81
CA ARG A 153 9.28 19.09 4.00
C ARG A 153 8.16 19.40 3.03
N HIS A 154 7.09 20.00 3.51
CA HIS A 154 6.05 20.57 2.66
C HIS A 154 6.59 21.77 1.86
N ILE A 155 5.95 22.10 0.74
CA ILE A 155 6.39 23.23 -0.11
C ILE A 155 5.93 24.57 0.44
N GLY A 156 4.66 24.66 0.81
CA GLY A 156 4.04 25.87 1.35
C GLY A 156 2.79 25.58 2.19
N PRO A 157 2.18 26.61 2.80
CA PRO A 157 0.99 26.47 3.65
C PRO A 157 -0.19 25.83 2.93
N GLU A 158 -0.22 25.85 1.59
CA GLU A 158 -1.18 25.18 0.74
C GLU A 158 -1.17 23.66 0.91
N PHE A 159 -0.18 23.09 1.62
CA PHE A 159 -0.13 21.68 2.00
C PHE A 159 -1.47 21.20 2.59
N THR A 160 -2.12 22.04 3.43
CA THR A 160 -3.39 21.70 4.08
C THR A 160 -4.60 21.66 3.16
N GLU A 161 -4.47 22.13 1.91
CA GLU A 161 -5.60 22.14 0.97
C GLU A 161 -6.01 20.73 0.53
N ASP A 162 -5.04 19.82 0.32
CA ASP A 162 -5.27 18.39 0.07
C ASP A 162 -4.88 17.55 1.31
N PRO A 163 -5.85 17.16 2.15
CA PRO A 163 -5.58 16.36 3.34
C PRO A 163 -5.02 14.96 3.02
N LEU A 164 -5.11 14.48 1.77
CA LEU A 164 -4.45 13.22 1.37
C LEU A 164 -2.92 13.31 1.52
N ARG A 165 -2.32 14.50 1.45
CA ARG A 165 -0.86 14.66 1.60
C ARG A 165 -0.34 14.17 2.96
N LEU A 166 -1.17 14.21 4.02
CA LEU A 166 -0.85 13.60 5.30
C LEU A 166 -0.73 12.08 5.19
N ILE A 167 -1.67 11.44 4.49
CA ILE A 167 -1.68 9.98 4.29
C ILE A 167 -0.54 9.56 3.37
N ARG A 168 -0.24 10.36 2.34
CA ARG A 168 0.94 10.17 1.47
C ARG A 168 2.24 10.27 2.24
N LEU A 169 2.36 11.22 3.18
CA LEU A 169 3.51 11.32 4.08
C LEU A 169 3.67 10.04 4.90
N ALA A 170 2.57 9.55 5.47
CA ALA A 170 2.56 8.31 6.22
C ALA A 170 3.04 7.13 5.37
N ARG A 171 2.53 6.99 4.14
CA ARG A 171 3.01 6.01 3.16
C ARG A 171 4.51 6.18 2.91
N PHE A 172 4.97 7.40 2.64
CA PHE A 172 6.37 7.64 2.34
C PHE A 172 7.30 7.27 3.50
N LEU A 173 6.90 7.46 4.76
CA LEU A 173 7.68 7.00 5.91
C LEU A 173 7.83 5.48 6.00
N SER A 174 6.92 4.71 5.37
CA SER A 174 7.08 3.26 5.22
C SER A 174 8.10 2.89 4.13
N CYS A 175 8.09 3.63 3.01
CA CYS A 175 8.95 3.36 1.85
C CYS A 175 10.39 3.90 2.04
N TYR A 176 10.55 5.03 2.73
CA TYR A 176 11.79 5.79 2.94
C TYR A 176 12.08 5.89 4.44
N GLN A 177 12.67 4.84 4.99
CA GLN A 177 12.80 4.65 6.44
C GLN A 177 13.87 5.55 7.06
N GLU A 178 14.80 5.97 6.23
CA GLU A 178 15.90 6.87 6.55
C GLU A 178 15.46 8.35 6.59
N PHE A 179 14.22 8.64 6.19
CA PHE A 179 13.67 9.98 6.19
C PHE A 179 12.94 10.33 7.48
N THR A 180 13.03 11.60 7.85
CA THR A 180 12.29 12.20 8.97
C THR A 180 11.30 13.24 8.46
N VAL A 181 10.39 13.70 9.32
CA VAL A 181 9.41 14.75 8.97
C VAL A 181 9.88 16.06 9.56
N HIS A 182 9.92 17.12 8.75
CA HIS A 182 10.23 18.45 9.25
C HIS A 182 9.15 18.96 10.23
N ASP A 183 9.53 19.69 11.28
CA ASP A 183 8.60 20.17 12.31
C ASP A 183 7.46 21.00 11.72
N SER A 184 7.76 21.92 10.81
CA SER A 184 6.71 22.72 10.15
C SER A 184 5.72 21.87 9.33
N THR A 185 6.15 20.74 8.76
CA THR A 185 5.25 19.78 8.09
C THR A 185 4.38 19.03 9.09
N MET A 186 4.97 18.65 10.24
CA MET A 186 4.24 18.01 11.33
C MET A 186 3.12 18.92 11.85
N ASP A 187 3.37 20.23 11.98
CA ASP A 187 2.37 21.20 12.43
C ASP A 187 1.20 21.32 11.44
N LEU A 188 1.46 21.35 10.13
CA LEU A 188 0.40 21.31 9.12
C LEU A 188 -0.37 19.99 9.13
N CYS A 189 0.29 18.86 9.38
CA CYS A 189 -0.40 17.57 9.54
C CYS A 189 -1.34 17.57 10.75
N LYS A 190 -0.90 18.09 11.89
CA LYS A 190 -1.77 18.26 13.07
C LYS A 190 -2.94 19.17 12.77
N LYS A 191 -2.71 20.27 12.03
CA LYS A 191 -3.77 21.20 11.61
C LYS A 191 -4.85 20.49 10.77
N ILE A 192 -4.46 19.68 9.78
CA ILE A 192 -5.39 18.87 8.96
C ILE A 192 -6.29 17.97 9.82
N VAL A 193 -5.72 17.36 10.86
CA VAL A 193 -6.46 16.47 11.76
C VAL A 193 -7.43 17.26 12.63
N ILE A 194 -6.97 18.38 13.22
CA ILE A 194 -7.78 19.25 14.08
C ILE A 194 -8.98 19.84 13.32
N THR A 195 -8.79 20.24 12.06
CA THR A 195 -9.88 20.78 11.23
C THR A 195 -10.84 19.69 10.72
N GLY A 196 -10.53 18.42 10.95
CA GLY A 196 -11.35 17.28 10.52
C GLY A 196 -11.34 17.06 9.01
N GLU A 197 -10.39 17.62 8.26
CA GLU A 197 -10.41 17.54 6.80
C GLU A 197 -10.18 16.12 6.25
N ILE A 198 -9.64 15.22 7.07
CA ILE A 198 -9.44 13.81 6.72
C ILE A 198 -10.76 13.14 6.27
N VAL A 199 -11.90 13.48 6.91
CA VAL A 199 -13.19 12.84 6.53
C VAL A 199 -13.72 13.29 5.17
N ALA A 200 -13.11 14.31 4.57
CA ALA A 200 -13.44 14.79 3.23
C ALA A 200 -12.67 14.03 2.13
N ILE A 201 -11.70 13.18 2.51
CA ILE A 201 -10.98 12.30 1.58
C ILE A 201 -11.90 11.13 1.23
N SER A 202 -11.98 10.78 -0.05
CA SER A 202 -12.67 9.54 -0.46
C SER A 202 -12.01 8.31 0.15
N LYS A 203 -12.82 7.37 0.64
CA LYS A 203 -12.35 6.14 1.29
C LYS A 203 -11.42 5.28 0.40
N GLU A 204 -11.60 5.34 -0.92
CA GLU A 204 -10.80 4.68 -1.95
C GLU A 204 -9.37 5.23 -1.99
N ARG A 205 -9.22 6.57 -1.96
CA ARG A 205 -7.89 7.21 -1.95
C ARG A 205 -7.12 6.90 -0.68
N ILE A 206 -7.81 6.83 0.47
CA ILE A 206 -7.19 6.38 1.73
C ILE A 206 -6.68 4.95 1.58
N TRP A 207 -7.52 4.03 1.08
CA TRP A 207 -7.12 2.64 0.86
C TRP A 207 -5.90 2.54 -0.08
N MET A 208 -5.88 3.29 -1.18
CA MET A 208 -4.76 3.26 -2.13
C MET A 208 -3.43 3.65 -1.46
N GLU A 209 -3.42 4.70 -0.65
CA GLU A 209 -2.21 5.13 0.07
C GLU A 209 -1.82 4.14 1.16
N LEU A 210 -2.77 3.62 1.94
CA LEU A 210 -2.52 2.60 2.96
C LEU A 210 -1.97 1.32 2.34
N SER A 211 -2.58 0.83 1.25
CA SER A 211 -2.13 -0.37 0.55
C SER A 211 -0.69 -0.22 0.07
N LYS A 212 -0.35 0.91 -0.57
CA LYS A 212 1.04 1.18 -1.00
C LYS A 212 1.99 1.28 0.19
N GLY A 213 1.56 1.88 1.31
CA GLY A 213 2.37 1.96 2.52
C GLY A 213 2.58 0.61 3.22
N LEU A 214 1.58 -0.28 3.20
CA LEU A 214 1.68 -1.65 3.71
C LEU A 214 2.58 -2.55 2.84
N SER A 215 2.71 -2.25 1.55
CA SER A 215 3.71 -2.88 0.67
C SER A 215 5.11 -2.29 0.83
N GLY A 216 5.27 -1.18 1.55
CA GLY A 216 6.57 -0.56 1.81
C GLY A 216 7.45 -1.38 2.76
N ASN A 217 8.72 -0.99 2.86
CA ASN A 217 9.74 -1.75 3.59
C ASN A 217 9.55 -1.73 5.12
N LYS A 218 8.99 -0.66 5.71
CA LYS A 218 8.64 -0.58 7.15
C LYS A 218 7.24 0.01 7.35
N PRO A 219 6.18 -0.79 7.14
CA PRO A 219 4.80 -0.35 7.33
C PRO A 219 4.53 0.23 8.72
N ILE A 220 5.24 -0.26 9.73
CA ILE A 220 5.11 0.23 11.11
C ILE A 220 5.38 1.74 11.25
N ASN A 221 6.25 2.33 10.42
CA ASN A 221 6.52 3.77 10.44
C ASN A 221 5.29 4.58 10.00
N MET A 222 4.54 4.09 9.00
CA MET A 222 3.26 4.67 8.59
C MET A 222 2.26 4.64 9.74
N ILE A 223 2.12 3.49 10.41
CA ILE A 223 1.19 3.33 11.54
C ILE A 223 1.56 4.29 12.68
N ASN A 224 2.83 4.31 13.09
CA ASN A 224 3.30 5.18 14.16
C ASN A 224 3.10 6.67 13.83
N PHE A 225 3.27 7.08 12.58
CA PHE A 225 3.00 8.44 12.16
C PHE A 225 1.51 8.79 12.19
N LEU A 226 0.64 7.90 11.71
CA LEU A 226 -0.81 8.10 11.77
C LEU A 226 -1.31 8.16 13.22
N GLU A 227 -0.75 7.37 14.12
CA GLU A 227 -1.04 7.45 15.57
C GLU A 227 -0.53 8.76 16.16
N LYS A 228 0.73 9.15 15.89
CA LYS A 228 1.33 10.41 16.40
C LYS A 228 0.56 11.66 15.96
N THR A 229 -0.07 11.62 14.80
CA THR A 229 -0.90 12.72 14.27
C THR A 229 -2.38 12.61 14.66
N ASN A 230 -2.81 11.53 15.33
CA ASN A 230 -4.21 11.17 15.58
C ASN A 230 -5.05 10.91 14.31
N ALA A 231 -4.46 10.89 13.12
CA ALA A 231 -5.14 10.52 11.88
C ALA A 231 -5.61 9.04 11.91
N TRP A 232 -4.89 8.18 12.63
CA TRP A 232 -5.21 6.76 12.79
C TRP A 232 -6.66 6.55 13.25
N LYS A 233 -7.08 7.26 14.30
CA LYS A 233 -8.42 7.13 14.89
C LYS A 233 -9.53 7.44 13.89
N THR A 234 -9.36 8.49 13.10
CA THR A 234 -10.34 8.85 12.06
C THR A 234 -10.44 7.78 10.98
N ILE A 235 -9.31 7.17 10.60
CA ILE A 235 -9.24 6.18 9.52
C ILE A 235 -9.79 4.82 9.97
N THR A 236 -9.35 4.34 11.14
CA THR A 236 -9.60 2.96 11.60
C THR A 236 -10.71 2.85 12.65
N GLY A 237 -11.12 3.97 13.25
CA GLY A 237 -12.08 4.00 14.35
C GLY A 237 -11.52 3.54 15.70
N SER A 238 -10.23 3.19 15.80
CA SER A 238 -9.56 2.78 17.05
C SER A 238 -8.52 3.80 17.49
N GLU A 239 -8.25 3.93 18.80
CA GLU A 239 -7.27 4.91 19.30
C GLU A 239 -5.84 4.63 18.82
N LYS A 240 -5.45 3.35 18.79
CA LYS A 240 -4.12 2.89 18.38
C LYS A 240 -4.14 1.43 17.98
N LEU A 241 -3.12 0.99 17.26
CA LEU A 241 -2.86 -0.42 17.00
C LEU A 241 -2.27 -1.07 18.26
N SER A 242 -2.71 -2.30 18.57
CA SER A 242 -2.20 -3.03 19.73
C SER A 242 -0.70 -3.34 19.59
N GLY A 243 0.04 -3.42 20.70
CA GLY A 243 1.46 -3.77 20.68
C GLY A 243 1.73 -5.12 20.02
N HIS A 244 0.86 -6.10 20.28
CA HIS A 244 0.91 -7.42 19.65
C HIS A 244 0.72 -7.35 18.12
N SER A 245 -0.31 -6.63 17.66
CA SER A 245 -0.56 -6.45 16.22
C SER A 245 0.56 -5.68 15.51
N LYS A 246 1.22 -4.74 16.19
CA LYS A 246 2.41 -4.06 15.67
C LYS A 246 3.57 -5.04 15.43
N LYS A 247 3.82 -5.94 16.37
CA LYS A 247 4.85 -6.99 16.24
C LYS A 247 4.50 -7.98 15.13
N GLN A 248 3.24 -8.42 15.06
CA GLN A 248 2.75 -9.25 13.94
C GLN A 248 2.92 -8.56 12.58
N LEU A 249 2.63 -7.25 12.49
CA LEU A 249 2.82 -6.49 11.26
C LEU A 249 4.30 -6.43 10.86
N GLN A 250 5.21 -6.25 11.81
CA GLN A 250 6.65 -6.29 11.56
C GLN A 250 7.09 -7.67 11.07
N TYR A 251 6.66 -8.74 11.75
CA TYR A 251 6.94 -10.12 11.34
C TYR A 251 6.41 -10.42 9.93
N ALA A 252 5.16 -10.06 9.65
CA ALA A 252 4.53 -10.21 8.35
C ALA A 252 5.25 -9.39 7.26
N SER A 253 5.91 -8.29 7.61
CA SER A 253 6.70 -7.49 6.67
C SER A 253 8.03 -8.16 6.33
N VAL A 254 8.71 -8.75 7.32
CA VAL A 254 9.98 -9.48 7.10
C VAL A 254 9.75 -10.79 6.33
N ASN A 255 8.61 -11.46 6.55
CA ASN A 255 8.27 -12.72 5.90
C ASN A 255 7.47 -12.56 4.59
N ASP A 256 7.46 -11.34 4.04
CA ASP A 256 6.84 -10.97 2.77
C ASP A 256 5.37 -11.38 2.61
N PHE A 257 4.58 -11.15 3.66
CA PHE A 257 3.15 -11.39 3.57
C PHE A 257 2.49 -10.38 2.64
N SER A 258 1.43 -10.83 1.96
CA SER A 258 0.67 -9.97 1.07
C SER A 258 0.10 -8.76 1.81
N VAL A 259 -0.13 -7.68 1.05
CA VAL A 259 -0.73 -6.45 1.56
C VAL A 259 -2.06 -6.70 2.28
N PHE A 260 -2.83 -7.70 1.85
CA PHE A 260 -4.12 -8.03 2.46
C PHE A 260 -3.99 -8.66 3.85
N TRP A 261 -2.97 -9.48 4.10
CA TRP A 261 -2.69 -10.01 5.44
C TRP A 261 -2.24 -8.90 6.40
N LYS A 262 -1.33 -8.04 5.92
CA LYS A 262 -0.88 -6.86 6.68
C LYS A 262 -2.06 -5.91 6.98
N ALA A 263 -2.96 -5.72 6.01
CA ALA A 263 -4.19 -4.96 6.20
C ALA A 263 -5.13 -5.60 7.23
N ALA A 264 -5.30 -6.93 7.20
CA ALA A 264 -6.15 -7.64 8.15
C ALA A 264 -5.66 -7.49 9.60
N LEU A 265 -4.33 -7.45 9.81
CA LEU A 265 -3.72 -7.20 11.11
C LEU A 265 -4.01 -5.79 11.64
N ILE A 266 -3.91 -4.76 10.78
CA ILE A 266 -4.15 -3.36 11.22
C ILE A 266 -5.64 -3.09 11.52
N PHE A 267 -6.54 -3.83 10.88
CA PHE A 267 -7.99 -3.72 11.09
C PHE A 267 -8.55 -4.81 12.01
N SER A 268 -7.71 -5.62 12.67
CA SER A 268 -8.18 -6.76 13.49
C SER A 268 -9.15 -6.33 14.59
N ASN A 269 -8.87 -5.17 15.21
CA ASN A 269 -9.63 -4.62 16.34
C ASN A 269 -10.52 -3.42 15.96
N SER A 270 -10.65 -3.12 14.66
CA SER A 270 -11.50 -2.01 14.22
C SER A 270 -12.97 -2.40 14.26
N ASN A 271 -13.83 -1.49 14.72
CA ASN A 271 -15.27 -1.61 14.55
C ASN A 271 -15.63 -1.13 13.14
N ASP A 272 -16.12 -2.02 12.29
CA ASP A 272 -16.34 -1.79 10.85
C ASP A 272 -17.27 -0.59 10.57
N LEU A 273 -18.16 -0.23 11.51
CA LEU A 273 -19.07 0.91 11.39
C LEU A 273 -18.39 2.29 11.50
N LYS A 274 -17.18 2.36 12.07
CA LYS A 274 -16.47 3.62 12.33
C LYS A 274 -15.30 3.88 11.37
N ILE A 275 -15.15 3.05 10.34
CA ILE A 275 -13.98 3.08 9.45
C ILE A 275 -14.18 4.08 8.32
N HIS A 276 -13.25 5.03 8.21
CA HIS A 276 -13.17 5.98 7.11
C HIS A 276 -12.12 5.54 6.09
N CYS A 277 -12.26 4.31 5.60
CA CYS A 277 -11.42 3.68 4.59
C CYS A 277 -12.23 2.57 3.92
N ILE A 278 -12.02 2.33 2.62
CA ILE A 278 -12.59 1.15 1.98
C ILE A 278 -11.69 -0.03 2.35
N ILE A 279 -12.32 -1.08 2.86
CA ILE A 279 -11.64 -2.33 3.17
C ILE A 279 -12.07 -3.34 2.10
N PRO A 280 -11.14 -3.85 1.27
CA PRO A 280 -11.46 -4.89 0.31
C PRO A 280 -12.06 -6.13 0.98
N ASN A 281 -12.96 -6.83 0.28
CA ASN A 281 -13.58 -8.06 0.78
C ASN A 281 -12.57 -9.13 1.20
N GLU A 282 -11.43 -9.21 0.50
CA GLU A 282 -10.35 -10.14 0.89
C GLU A 282 -9.80 -9.79 2.28
N VAL A 283 -9.59 -8.51 2.58
CA VAL A 283 -9.11 -8.06 3.91
C VAL A 283 -10.15 -8.39 4.99
N LEU A 284 -11.43 -8.18 4.73
CA LEU A 284 -12.50 -8.56 5.67
C LEU A 284 -12.54 -10.08 5.92
N ASN A 285 -12.34 -10.88 4.88
CA ASN A 285 -12.29 -12.34 4.99
C ASN A 285 -11.06 -12.78 5.81
N LEU A 286 -9.88 -12.26 5.49
CA LEU A 286 -8.66 -12.55 6.25
C LEU A 286 -8.75 -12.10 7.71
N LYS A 287 -9.37 -10.93 7.99
CA LYS A 287 -9.66 -10.48 9.36
C LYS A 287 -10.51 -11.51 10.12
N LYS A 288 -11.57 -12.05 9.50
CA LYS A 288 -12.40 -13.11 10.11
C LYS A 288 -11.60 -14.38 10.35
N ILE A 289 -10.71 -14.76 9.44
CA ILE A 289 -9.83 -15.92 9.61
C ILE A 289 -8.89 -15.72 10.80
N LEU A 290 -8.26 -14.55 10.94
CA LEU A 290 -7.41 -14.25 12.09
C LEU A 290 -8.18 -14.34 13.41
N LEU A 291 -9.38 -13.76 13.49
CA LEU A 291 -10.25 -13.86 14.68
C LEU A 291 -10.62 -15.32 14.98
N GLN A 292 -10.99 -16.10 13.98
CA GLN A 292 -11.32 -17.51 14.17
C GLN A 292 -10.10 -18.38 14.50
N SER A 293 -8.90 -18.01 14.05
CA SER A 293 -7.67 -18.71 14.42
C SER A 293 -7.38 -18.57 15.92
N GLU A 294 -7.64 -17.39 16.48
CA GLU A 294 -7.48 -17.16 17.92
C GLU A 294 -8.58 -17.83 18.73
N ALA A 295 -9.83 -17.80 18.26
CA ALA A 295 -10.94 -18.55 18.87
C ALA A 295 -10.68 -20.06 18.86
N LEU A 296 -10.12 -20.60 17.76
CA LEU A 296 -9.71 -21.99 17.69
C LEU A 296 -8.65 -22.31 18.76
N LYS A 297 -7.59 -21.50 18.90
CA LYS A 297 -6.57 -21.72 19.95
C LYS A 297 -7.21 -21.82 21.34
N GLN A 298 -8.13 -20.92 21.67
CA GLN A 298 -8.78 -20.94 22.98
C GLN A 298 -9.68 -22.17 23.15
N LYS A 299 -10.44 -22.55 22.11
CA LYS A 299 -11.27 -23.76 22.11
C LYS A 299 -10.45 -25.03 22.28
N LEU A 300 -9.28 -25.13 21.64
CA LEU A 300 -8.44 -26.32 21.73
C LEU A 300 -7.78 -26.48 23.11
N LYS A 301 -7.65 -25.41 23.90
CA LYS A 301 -7.18 -25.51 25.30
C LYS A 301 -8.22 -26.16 26.22
N THR A 302 -9.50 -26.08 25.88
CA THR A 302 -10.59 -26.64 26.70
C THR A 302 -11.01 -28.04 26.28
N LEU A 303 -10.60 -28.48 25.10
CA LEU A 303 -10.93 -29.80 24.57
C LEU A 303 -9.86 -30.81 24.97
N GLU A 304 -10.28 -32.05 25.23
CA GLU A 304 -9.35 -33.16 25.43
C GLU A 304 -8.57 -33.41 24.14
N LYS A 305 -7.23 -33.43 24.25
CA LYS A 305 -6.34 -33.77 23.12
C LYS A 305 -6.73 -35.16 22.59
N ASN A 306 -6.76 -35.34 21.27
CA ASN A 306 -7.15 -36.58 20.57
C ASN A 306 -8.65 -36.92 20.58
N SER A 307 -9.50 -36.11 21.21
CA SER A 307 -10.95 -36.26 21.12
C SER A 307 -11.48 -35.97 19.71
N HIS A 308 -12.70 -36.44 19.42
CA HIS A 308 -13.36 -36.13 18.14
C HIS A 308 -13.59 -34.64 17.96
N ASP A 309 -14.01 -33.95 19.02
CA ASP A 309 -14.33 -32.53 18.95
C ASP A 309 -13.08 -31.70 18.67
N TYR A 310 -11.91 -32.15 19.13
CA TYR A 310 -10.62 -31.54 18.83
C TYR A 310 -10.32 -31.61 17.32
N SER A 311 -10.43 -32.79 16.71
CA SER A 311 -10.17 -32.98 15.27
C SER A 311 -11.21 -32.26 14.40
N LEU A 312 -12.49 -32.29 14.80
CA LEU A 312 -13.56 -31.57 14.10
C LEU A 312 -13.39 -30.06 14.18
N ALA A 313 -12.92 -29.51 15.30
CA ALA A 313 -12.65 -28.09 15.43
C ALA A 313 -11.54 -27.63 14.45
N ILE A 314 -10.47 -28.42 14.31
CA ILE A 314 -9.40 -28.14 13.34
C ILE A 314 -9.94 -28.24 11.91
N LEU A 315 -10.67 -29.31 11.58
CA LEU A 315 -11.23 -29.49 10.24
C LEU A 315 -12.18 -28.35 9.85
N ALA A 316 -13.07 -27.95 10.77
CA ALA A 316 -13.99 -26.84 10.55
C ALA A 316 -13.25 -25.52 10.30
N PHE A 317 -12.11 -25.30 10.96
CA PHE A 317 -11.28 -24.13 10.70
C PHE A 317 -10.57 -24.19 9.34
N ILE A 318 -10.07 -25.36 8.92
CA ILE A 318 -9.50 -25.54 7.57
C ILE A 318 -10.55 -25.24 6.49
N GLU A 319 -11.78 -25.73 6.68
CA GLU A 319 -12.91 -25.45 5.80
C GLU A 319 -13.26 -23.95 5.79
N PHE A 320 -13.33 -23.32 6.96
CA PHE A 320 -13.65 -21.89 7.12
C PHE A 320 -12.60 -20.97 6.48
N SER A 321 -11.32 -21.31 6.62
CA SER A 321 -10.19 -20.51 6.11
C SER A 321 -9.98 -20.62 4.60
N ASP A 322 -10.79 -21.45 3.94
CA ASP A 322 -10.81 -21.66 2.49
C ASP A 322 -9.51 -22.23 1.92
N LEU A 323 -8.79 -23.03 2.72
CA LEU A 323 -7.47 -23.53 2.36
C LEU A 323 -7.49 -24.48 1.16
N PHE A 324 -8.60 -25.19 0.91
CA PHE A 324 -8.74 -26.06 -0.25
C PHE A 324 -8.74 -25.29 -1.58
N ARG A 325 -9.23 -24.04 -1.59
CA ARG A 325 -9.24 -23.19 -2.80
C ARG A 325 -8.07 -22.21 -2.83
N LYS A 326 -7.54 -21.84 -1.67
CA LYS A 326 -6.44 -20.86 -1.50
C LYS A 326 -5.36 -21.42 -0.57
N PRO A 327 -4.58 -22.43 -1.01
CA PRO A 327 -3.57 -23.09 -0.17
C PRO A 327 -2.47 -22.12 0.30
N ASP A 328 -2.19 -21.04 -0.44
CA ASP A 328 -1.21 -20.02 -0.06
C ASP A 328 -1.54 -19.30 1.26
N ARG A 329 -2.79 -19.39 1.74
CA ARG A 329 -3.18 -18.87 3.06
C ARG A 329 -2.60 -19.69 4.21
N LYS A 330 -2.16 -20.94 3.97
CA LYS A 330 -1.64 -21.86 5.01
C LYS A 330 -0.53 -21.19 5.81
N LYS A 331 0.52 -20.70 5.13
CA LYS A 331 1.71 -20.16 5.78
C LYS A 331 1.37 -18.96 6.68
N PRO A 332 0.69 -17.89 6.20
CA PRO A 332 0.32 -16.77 7.06
C PRO A 332 -0.59 -17.15 8.23
N ILE A 333 -1.53 -18.09 8.03
CA ILE A 333 -2.41 -18.55 9.12
C ILE A 333 -1.59 -19.22 10.22
N LEU A 334 -0.73 -20.18 9.86
CA LEU A 334 0.06 -20.93 10.83
C LEU A 334 1.12 -20.07 11.51
N GLU A 335 1.73 -19.11 10.81
CA GLU A 335 2.73 -18.23 11.39
C GLU A 335 2.13 -17.14 12.29
N LEU A 336 0.88 -16.70 12.07
CA LEU A 336 0.19 -15.68 12.90
C LEU A 336 -0.64 -16.28 14.05
N MET A 337 -1.30 -17.43 13.83
CA MET A 337 -1.49 -18.42 14.90
C MET A 337 -0.09 -18.74 15.45
N PHE A 338 0.21 -19.29 16.63
CA PHE A 338 1.62 -19.54 17.06
C PHE A 338 2.66 -18.36 17.07
N PHE A 339 2.36 -17.15 16.59
CA PHE A 339 3.24 -15.99 16.74
C PHE A 339 3.37 -15.63 18.22
N GLU A 340 4.60 -15.64 18.73
CA GLU A 340 4.93 -15.16 20.07
C GLU A 340 6.08 -14.15 20.06
N GLU A 341 6.06 -13.25 21.05
CA GLU A 341 6.85 -12.02 21.03
C GLU A 341 8.34 -12.22 21.33
N ASN A 342 8.74 -13.37 21.86
CA ASN A 342 10.12 -13.67 22.23
C ASN A 342 10.66 -14.83 21.38
N SER A 343 11.78 -14.58 20.70
CA SER A 343 12.48 -15.47 19.75
C SER A 343 13.02 -16.78 20.35
N CYS A 344 12.75 -17.07 21.62
CA CYS A 344 12.82 -18.43 22.12
C CYS A 344 11.46 -19.06 21.82
N LEU A 345 11.31 -19.69 20.65
CA LEU A 345 10.15 -20.54 20.40
C LEU A 345 10.09 -21.54 21.57
N ASP A 346 9.13 -21.38 22.48
CA ASP A 346 8.79 -22.42 23.44
C ASP A 346 8.62 -23.72 22.64
N LEU A 347 9.28 -24.78 23.07
CA LEU A 347 9.19 -26.10 22.45
C LEU A 347 7.73 -26.52 22.24
N LYS A 348 6.82 -26.11 23.13
CA LYS A 348 5.38 -26.35 22.98
C LYS A 348 4.77 -25.65 21.77
N ILE A 349 5.16 -24.41 21.49
CA ILE A 349 4.69 -23.65 20.32
C ILE A 349 5.26 -24.25 19.06
N LYS A 350 6.56 -24.59 19.07
CA LYS A 350 7.22 -25.23 17.93
C LYS A 350 6.55 -26.57 17.59
N ASN A 351 6.33 -27.41 18.60
CA ASN A 351 5.61 -28.67 18.42
C ASN A 351 4.18 -28.43 17.92
N GLY A 352 3.48 -27.42 18.45
CA GLY A 352 2.15 -27.04 17.98
C GLY A 352 2.14 -26.64 16.51
N PHE A 353 3.07 -25.78 16.10
CA PHE A 353 3.23 -25.35 14.71
C PHE A 353 3.51 -26.54 13.79
N GLU A 354 4.45 -27.43 14.15
CA GLU A 354 4.81 -28.61 13.35
C GLU A 354 3.63 -29.58 13.20
N ILE A 355 2.90 -29.85 14.29
CA ILE A 355 1.70 -30.69 14.26
C ILE A 355 0.64 -30.08 13.35
N PHE A 356 0.35 -28.78 13.48
CA PHE A 356 -0.65 -28.11 12.64
C PHE A 356 -0.24 -28.03 11.18
N SER A 357 1.04 -27.79 10.91
CA SER A 357 1.60 -27.82 9.56
C SER A 357 1.41 -29.19 8.92
N ASN A 358 1.77 -30.27 9.62
CA ASN A 358 1.57 -31.65 9.16
C ASN A 358 0.08 -31.98 8.94
N ILE A 359 -0.80 -31.55 9.84
CA ILE A 359 -2.25 -31.71 9.68
C ILE A 359 -2.74 -31.00 8.41
N PHE A 360 -2.38 -29.73 8.23
CA PHE A 360 -2.84 -28.95 7.08
C PHE A 360 -2.34 -29.56 5.78
N ASP A 361 -1.05 -29.93 5.71
CA ASP A 361 -0.48 -30.57 4.54
C ASP A 361 -1.13 -31.92 4.23
N SER A 362 -1.33 -32.76 5.24
CA SER A 362 -1.97 -34.05 5.04
C SER A 362 -3.42 -33.91 4.56
N VAL A 363 -4.19 -32.99 5.16
CA VAL A 363 -5.60 -32.78 4.79
C VAL A 363 -5.76 -32.15 3.40
N LEU A 364 -4.86 -31.23 3.03
CA LEU A 364 -4.93 -30.51 1.74
C LEU A 364 -4.41 -31.36 0.58
N ASN A 365 -3.36 -32.15 0.80
CA ASN A 365 -2.69 -32.89 -0.27
C ASN A 365 -3.21 -34.33 -0.45
N THR A 366 -3.94 -34.89 0.51
CA THR A 366 -4.47 -36.25 0.36
C THR A 366 -5.62 -36.27 -0.67
N PRO A 367 -5.49 -37.02 -1.78
CA PRO A 367 -6.55 -37.12 -2.78
C PRO A 367 -7.80 -37.79 -2.20
N VAL A 368 -8.98 -37.27 -2.57
CA VAL A 368 -10.27 -37.78 -2.09
C VAL A 368 -11.02 -38.60 -3.15
N ASN A 369 -10.42 -38.83 -4.32
CA ASN A 369 -11.07 -39.43 -5.49
C ASN A 369 -11.69 -40.81 -5.19
N MET A 370 -10.95 -41.66 -4.47
CA MET A 370 -11.44 -42.99 -4.07
C MET A 370 -12.58 -42.91 -3.06
N VAL A 371 -12.55 -41.93 -2.16
CA VAL A 371 -13.63 -41.68 -1.19
C VAL A 371 -14.90 -41.22 -1.89
N VAL A 372 -14.75 -40.31 -2.86
CA VAL A 372 -15.85 -39.82 -3.70
C VAL A 372 -16.48 -40.97 -4.48
N LYS A 373 -15.66 -41.80 -5.15
CA LYS A 373 -16.12 -42.97 -5.91
C LYS A 373 -16.91 -43.94 -5.04
N ASN A 374 -16.35 -44.33 -3.89
CA ASN A 374 -17.00 -45.25 -2.96
C ASN A 374 -18.32 -44.67 -2.40
N ALA A 375 -18.37 -43.37 -2.11
CA ALA A 375 -19.58 -42.71 -1.63
C ALA A 375 -20.69 -42.73 -2.70
N THR A 376 -20.34 -42.49 -3.98
CA THR A 376 -21.28 -42.58 -5.10
C THR A 376 -21.82 -44.00 -5.28
N GLU A 377 -20.94 -45.01 -5.25
CA GLU A 377 -21.34 -46.43 -5.37
C GLU A 377 -22.26 -46.89 -4.23
N GLN A 378 -22.07 -46.35 -3.03
CA GLN A 378 -22.87 -46.67 -1.84
C GLN A 378 -24.10 -45.75 -1.63
N ASN A 379 -24.38 -44.86 -2.58
CA ASN A 379 -25.45 -43.85 -2.50
C ASN A 379 -25.42 -43.01 -1.21
N LYS A 380 -24.21 -42.64 -0.76
CA LYS A 380 -23.97 -41.80 0.42
C LYS A 380 -23.67 -40.35 0.04
N LEU A 381 -23.85 -39.44 1.01
CA LEU A 381 -23.52 -38.03 0.83
C LEU A 381 -22.00 -37.83 0.74
N ILE A 382 -21.51 -37.56 -0.48
CA ILE A 382 -20.06 -37.37 -0.79
C ILE A 382 -19.41 -36.38 0.17
N LYS A 383 -20.07 -35.26 0.48
CA LYS A 383 -19.54 -34.22 1.37
C LYS A 383 -19.26 -34.77 2.77
N GLU A 384 -20.12 -35.62 3.30
CA GLU A 384 -19.98 -36.18 4.64
C GLU A 384 -18.88 -37.25 4.68
N GLU A 385 -18.79 -38.09 3.66
CA GLU A 385 -17.74 -39.12 3.55
C GLU A 385 -16.35 -38.50 3.40
N VAL A 386 -16.21 -37.46 2.56
CA VAL A 386 -14.94 -36.71 2.43
C VAL A 386 -14.57 -36.04 3.75
N ARG A 387 -15.54 -35.46 4.46
CA ARG A 387 -15.32 -34.82 5.76
C ARG A 387 -14.90 -35.84 6.82
N SER A 388 -15.57 -36.99 6.89
CA SER A 388 -15.24 -38.10 7.80
C SER A 388 -13.85 -38.66 7.51
N PHE A 389 -13.49 -38.82 6.23
CA PHE A 389 -12.14 -39.24 5.84
C PHE A 389 -11.06 -38.26 6.30
N ARG A 390 -11.27 -36.95 6.11
CA ARG A 390 -10.34 -35.91 6.59
C ARG A 390 -10.23 -35.87 8.12
N ASP A 391 -11.34 -36.05 8.83
CA ASP A 391 -11.32 -36.17 10.30
C ASP A 391 -10.44 -37.35 10.75
N LYS A 392 -10.54 -38.51 10.09
CA LYS A 392 -9.68 -39.67 10.37
C LYS A 392 -8.20 -39.37 10.18
N ILE A 393 -7.83 -38.62 9.13
CA ILE A 393 -6.44 -38.17 8.90
C ILE A 393 -5.95 -37.33 10.08
N ILE A 394 -6.74 -36.33 10.49
CA ILE A 394 -6.39 -35.42 11.60
C ILE A 394 -6.20 -36.22 12.89
N ARG A 395 -7.15 -37.11 13.23
CA ARG A 395 -7.06 -37.95 14.43
C ARG A 395 -5.85 -38.87 14.44
N LYS A 396 -5.47 -39.41 13.27
CA LYS A 396 -4.27 -40.25 13.15
C LYS A 396 -3.02 -39.44 13.55
N ILE A 397 -2.83 -38.27 12.95
CA ILE A 397 -1.68 -37.40 13.23
C ILE A 397 -1.66 -36.96 14.70
N LEU A 398 -2.82 -36.61 15.25
CA LEU A 398 -2.94 -36.22 16.66
C LEU A 398 -2.58 -37.36 17.63
N ARG A 399 -2.85 -38.63 17.30
CA ARG A 399 -2.46 -39.78 18.14
C ARG A 399 -0.96 -40.07 18.10
N GLU A 400 -0.30 -39.72 17.00
CA GLU A 400 1.13 -39.92 16.79
C GLU A 400 2.00 -38.86 17.49
N ASN A 401 1.41 -37.78 18.02
CA ASN A 401 2.10 -36.63 18.62
C ASN A 401 1.47 -36.19 19.95
#